data_AF-A0A6A6RMP8-F1
#
_entry.id   AF-A0A6A6RMP8-F1
#
_cell.length_a   1.000
_cell.length_b   1.000
_cell.length_c   1.000
_cell.angle_alpha   90.00
_cell.angle_beta   90.00
_cell.angle_gamma   90.00
#
_symmetry.space_group_name_H-M   'P 1'
#
loop_
_entity.id
_entity.type
_entity.pdbx_description
1 polymer ?
#
loop_
_entity_poly.entity_id
_entity_poly.type
_entity_poly.pdbx_seq_one_letter_code
_entity_poly.pdbx_strand_id
1 'polypeptide(L)'
;MVNTKSLFMGLALTLSATALPVEQQQAANCKVDMSGTTPTGTAVAGNTATSTLVKNDGAVTSIAGAIQSIIPTAIGAPQATSTAASGSKLTAAQLTTISPATASCAGADTECADAAHAAPAIVKSFDKYGFTAPGVQAALIAVMLFESADFKYNKNKTPGRPGQGTRNMQMAPFNIKYATALNIAGAVAATEATVLDLLSTDDLSFGSAAWYLSTQCPASIAKGLEDGSVAGWDAYLVSCLQTTHDPARDPYWTKAKAALGVAA
;
A
#
# COMPACT_ATOMS: atom_id res chain seq x y z
N MET A 1 -71.98 42.60 10.95
CA MET A 1 -71.27 42.93 9.69
C MET A 1 -69.81 43.21 10.00
N VAL A 2 -68.93 42.21 9.92
CA VAL A 2 -67.46 42.33 9.78
C VAL A 2 -67.00 41.02 9.15
N ASN A 3 -67.00 40.92 7.81
CA ASN A 3 -65.86 41.02 6.89
C ASN A 3 -64.76 39.97 7.10
N THR A 4 -64.90 38.85 6.39
CA THR A 4 -63.90 37.80 6.16
C THR A 4 -62.91 38.24 5.09
N LYS A 5 -61.62 38.34 5.44
CA LYS A 5 -60.51 38.41 4.48
C LYS A 5 -59.50 37.30 4.77
N SER A 6 -59.24 36.54 3.71
CA SER A 6 -58.27 35.46 3.59
C SER A 6 -56.88 35.81 4.12
N LEU A 7 -56.25 34.83 4.77
CA LEU A 7 -54.80 34.77 4.86
C LEU A 7 -54.33 33.38 4.41
N PHE A 8 -53.77 33.35 3.20
CA PHE A 8 -52.89 32.30 2.71
C PHE A 8 -51.65 32.26 3.59
N MET A 9 -51.31 31.10 4.15
CA MET A 9 -49.99 30.86 4.72
C MET A 9 -49.45 29.58 4.10
N GLY A 10 -48.45 29.76 3.24
CA GLY A 10 -47.79 28.71 2.49
C GLY A 10 -47.02 27.77 3.41
N LEU A 11 -47.28 26.48 3.24
CA LEU A 11 -46.53 25.41 3.83
C LEU A 11 -45.21 25.26 3.04
N ALA A 12 -44.14 25.86 3.53
CA ALA A 12 -42.80 25.63 3.02
C ALA A 12 -42.31 24.26 3.52
N LEU A 13 -42.32 23.27 2.63
CA LEU A 13 -41.73 21.96 2.84
C LEU A 13 -40.19 22.11 2.78
N THR A 14 -39.53 22.26 3.92
CA THR A 14 -38.08 22.16 4.00
C THR A 14 -37.67 20.70 3.85
N LEU A 15 -37.13 20.35 2.68
CA LEU A 15 -36.42 19.09 2.46
C LEU A 15 -35.09 19.14 3.25
N SER A 16 -35.06 18.48 4.41
CA SER A 16 -33.80 18.18 5.10
C SER A 16 -33.09 17.07 4.34
N ALA A 17 -31.97 17.39 3.70
CA ALA A 17 -31.06 16.40 3.13
C ALA A 17 -30.34 15.68 4.27
N THR A 18 -30.85 14.51 4.67
CA THR A 18 -30.10 13.56 5.49
C THR A 18 -28.97 12.99 4.63
N ALA A 19 -27.73 13.32 4.99
CA ALA A 19 -26.55 12.68 4.42
C ALA A 19 -26.64 11.17 4.68
N LEU A 20 -26.53 10.38 3.61
CA LEU A 20 -26.47 8.93 3.67
C LEU A 20 -25.15 8.48 4.33
N PRO A 21 -25.13 7.36 5.07
CA PRO A 21 -23.91 6.82 5.65
C PRO A 21 -22.91 6.41 4.54
N VAL A 22 -21.63 6.71 4.78
CA VAL A 22 -20.47 6.53 3.87
C VAL A 22 -20.38 5.13 3.26
N GLU A 23 -20.96 4.12 3.92
CA GLU A 23 -20.98 2.72 3.46
C GLU A 23 -21.76 2.48 2.16
N GLN A 24 -22.73 3.34 1.79
CA GLN A 24 -23.45 3.22 0.50
C GLN A 24 -22.83 4.02 -0.66
N GLN A 25 -21.84 4.88 -0.40
CA GLN A 25 -21.22 5.68 -1.47
C GLN A 25 -20.32 4.84 -2.39
N GLN A 26 -19.78 3.72 -1.89
CA GLN A 26 -19.00 2.80 -2.72
C GLN A 26 -19.85 2.04 -3.76
N ALA A 27 -21.15 1.82 -3.52
CA ALA A 27 -22.03 1.18 -4.49
C ALA A 27 -22.58 2.17 -5.54
N ALA A 28 -22.70 3.46 -5.21
CA ALA A 28 -23.34 4.45 -6.08
C ALA A 28 -22.43 4.97 -7.22
N ASN A 29 -21.10 4.88 -7.09
CA ASN A 29 -20.17 5.31 -8.14
C ASN A 29 -19.87 4.23 -9.22
N CYS A 30 -20.42 3.02 -9.11
CA CYS A 30 -20.23 1.96 -10.10
C CYS A 30 -21.20 2.02 -11.30
N LYS A 31 -21.85 3.18 -11.52
CA LYS A 31 -22.75 3.37 -12.67
C LYS A 31 -22.43 4.65 -13.42
N VAL A 32 -21.22 4.77 -13.95
CA VAL A 32 -20.90 5.78 -14.96
C VAL A 32 -20.29 5.11 -16.18
N ASP A 33 -21.15 4.96 -17.19
CA ASP A 33 -20.89 5.15 -18.62
C ASP A 33 -19.76 4.34 -19.30
N MET A 34 -20.14 3.18 -19.82
CA MET A 34 -19.42 2.44 -20.87
C MET A 34 -19.93 2.87 -22.26
N SER A 35 -19.81 4.14 -22.62
CA SER A 35 -19.97 4.60 -24.00
C SER A 35 -18.64 5.10 -24.54
N GLY A 36 -18.18 4.40 -25.58
CA GLY A 36 -16.86 4.59 -26.16
C GLY A 36 -16.71 5.90 -26.91
N THR A 37 -15.47 6.40 -26.95
CA THR A 37 -14.98 7.18 -28.08
C THR A 37 -13.46 7.07 -28.14
N THR A 38 -12.97 6.53 -29.25
CA THR A 38 -11.56 6.34 -29.59
C THR A 38 -10.94 7.70 -29.94
N PRO A 39 -9.77 8.07 -29.41
CA PRO A 39 -8.96 9.12 -30.00
C PRO A 39 -7.84 8.51 -30.85
N THR A 40 -7.87 8.82 -32.15
CA THR A 40 -6.75 8.71 -33.08
C THR A 40 -5.63 9.66 -32.64
N GLY A 41 -4.50 9.11 -32.20
CA GLY A 41 -3.30 9.85 -31.84
C GLY A 41 -2.24 9.80 -32.95
N THR A 42 -1.97 10.97 -33.53
CA THR A 42 -0.91 11.27 -34.49
C THR A 42 0.48 11.10 -33.88
N ALA A 43 1.38 10.42 -34.60
CA ALA A 43 2.77 10.21 -34.22
C ALA A 43 3.58 11.51 -34.28
N VAL A 44 4.43 11.76 -33.27
CA VAL A 44 5.50 12.76 -33.31
C VAL A 44 6.83 12.08 -33.04
N ALA A 45 7.80 12.44 -33.88
CA ALA A 45 9.08 11.83 -34.10
C ALA A 45 10.02 11.87 -32.88
N GLY A 46 10.89 10.86 -32.84
CA GLY A 46 11.89 10.66 -31.79
C GLY A 46 13.02 11.67 -31.83
N ASN A 47 13.68 11.81 -30.68
CA ASN A 47 14.96 12.47 -30.58
C ASN A 47 15.97 11.54 -29.90
N THR A 48 17.00 11.21 -30.66
CA THR A 48 18.10 10.32 -30.31
C THR A 48 19.09 11.08 -29.44
N ALA A 49 19.20 10.72 -28.16
CA ALA A 49 20.27 11.20 -27.29
C ALA A 49 21.37 10.14 -27.19
N THR A 50 22.47 10.40 -27.89
CA THR A 50 23.71 9.64 -27.89
C THR A 50 24.40 9.78 -26.53
N SER A 51 24.54 8.69 -25.77
CA SER A 51 25.27 8.66 -24.50
C SER A 51 26.73 8.29 -24.76
N THR A 52 27.62 9.27 -24.61
CA THR A 52 29.07 9.10 -24.71
C THR A 52 29.61 8.48 -23.42
N LEU A 53 30.19 7.27 -23.52
CA LEU A 53 30.95 6.62 -22.46
C LEU A 53 32.29 7.34 -22.24
N VAL A 54 32.51 7.88 -21.04
CA VAL A 54 33.83 8.31 -20.58
C VAL A 54 34.48 7.12 -19.83
N LYS A 55 35.51 6.53 -20.44
CA LYS A 55 36.46 5.63 -19.76
C LYS A 55 37.46 6.51 -19.01
N ASN A 56 37.51 6.35 -17.68
CA ASN A 56 38.63 6.86 -16.88
C ASN A 56 39.61 5.72 -16.62
N ASP A 57 40.66 5.66 -17.44
CA ASP A 57 41.84 4.83 -17.20
C ASP A 57 42.81 5.60 -16.29
N GLY A 58 42.71 5.36 -14.98
CA GLY A 58 43.61 5.90 -13.97
C GLY A 58 44.81 4.98 -13.74
N ALA A 59 45.97 5.43 -14.20
CA ALA A 59 47.26 4.78 -14.05
C ALA A 59 47.69 4.61 -12.59
N VAL A 60 48.24 3.43 -12.26
CA VAL A 60 48.84 3.12 -10.95
C VAL A 60 50.35 3.35 -11.06
N THR A 61 50.84 4.46 -10.52
CA THR A 61 52.29 4.74 -10.45
C THR A 61 52.82 4.20 -9.12
N SER A 62 53.72 3.21 -9.21
CA SER A 62 54.49 2.68 -8.08
C SER A 62 55.63 3.63 -7.74
N ILE A 63 55.68 4.10 -6.49
CA ILE A 63 56.87 4.73 -5.90
C ILE A 63 57.31 3.93 -4.68
N ALA A 64 58.50 3.37 -4.80
CA ALA A 64 59.21 2.69 -3.73
C ALA A 64 60.01 3.71 -2.90
N GLY A 65 59.97 3.54 -1.58
CA GLY A 65 61.02 4.00 -0.66
C GLY A 65 60.72 5.25 0.15
N ALA A 66 60.50 5.08 1.46
CA ALA A 66 61.42 5.54 2.50
C ALA A 66 60.76 5.41 3.90
N ILE A 67 61.57 4.89 4.81
CA ILE A 67 61.34 4.57 6.22
C ILE A 67 61.33 5.85 7.06
N GLN A 68 60.33 6.05 7.92
CA GLN A 68 60.47 6.87 9.14
C GLN A 68 59.42 6.47 10.20
N SER A 69 59.93 6.26 11.41
CA SER A 69 59.22 5.84 12.61
C SER A 69 58.53 7.02 13.27
N ILE A 70 57.20 6.94 13.44
CA ILE A 70 56.41 7.89 14.24
C ILE A 70 55.26 7.10 14.88
N ILE A 71 55.17 7.18 16.21
CA ILE A 71 54.14 6.55 17.05
C ILE A 71 52.87 7.41 16.98
N PRO A 72 51.68 6.83 16.73
CA PRO A 72 50.52 7.21 17.54
C PRO A 72 49.49 6.07 17.82
N THR A 73 48.99 6.10 19.05
CA THR A 73 47.57 6.14 19.43
C THR A 73 46.61 5.03 18.94
N ALA A 74 46.05 4.31 19.93
CA ALA A 74 44.76 3.62 19.98
C ALA A 74 44.15 3.13 18.65
N ILE A 75 44.13 1.81 18.49
CA ILE A 75 43.43 1.07 17.45
C ILE A 75 41.93 1.38 17.55
N GLY A 76 41.47 2.38 16.79
CA GLY A 76 40.07 2.52 16.43
C GLY A 76 39.69 1.33 15.55
N ALA A 77 38.69 0.56 15.99
CA ALA A 77 38.14 -0.54 15.22
C ALA A 77 37.70 -0.03 13.83
N PRO A 78 37.92 -0.80 12.75
CA PRO A 78 37.38 -0.45 11.45
C PRO A 78 35.85 -0.40 11.54
N GLN A 79 35.27 0.80 11.48
CA GLN A 79 33.87 0.94 11.15
C GLN A 79 33.69 0.39 9.74
N ALA A 80 33.10 -0.80 9.65
CA ALA A 80 32.53 -1.28 8.41
C ALA A 80 31.53 -0.22 7.94
N THR A 81 31.90 0.54 6.92
CA THR A 81 30.97 1.33 6.14
C THR A 81 30.08 0.34 5.41
N SER A 82 28.97 -0.01 6.07
CA SER A 82 27.87 -0.77 5.50
C SER A 82 27.27 0.07 4.37
N THR A 83 27.83 0.00 3.17
CA THR A 83 27.15 0.44 1.96
C THR A 83 25.96 -0.48 1.75
N ALA A 84 24.85 -0.14 2.40
CA ALA A 84 23.59 -0.83 2.28
C ALA A 84 23.08 -0.64 0.85
N ALA A 85 23.26 -1.67 0.02
CA ALA A 85 22.46 -1.83 -1.19
C ALA A 85 20.99 -1.96 -0.75
N SER A 86 20.18 -0.95 -1.08
CA SER A 86 18.78 -0.85 -0.69
C SER A 86 17.90 -1.68 -1.63
N GLY A 87 17.92 -3.01 -1.42
CA GLY A 87 16.83 -3.91 -1.77
C GLY A 87 15.95 -4.14 -0.53
N SER A 88 14.64 -4.26 -0.71
CA SER A 88 13.60 -4.37 0.33
C SER A 88 14.05 -5.21 1.54
N LYS A 89 14.18 -4.54 2.69
CA LYS A 89 14.83 -5.08 3.91
C LYS A 89 13.89 -5.84 4.84
N LEU A 90 12.61 -6.01 4.50
CA LEU A 90 11.63 -6.59 5.41
C LEU A 90 11.95 -8.06 5.71
N THR A 91 12.18 -8.36 6.98
CA THR A 91 12.43 -9.71 7.50
C THR A 91 11.25 -10.21 8.32
N ALA A 92 11.16 -11.52 8.51
CA ALA A 92 10.20 -12.11 9.44
C ALA A 92 10.35 -11.56 10.87
N ALA A 93 11.59 -11.35 11.32
CA ALA A 93 11.88 -10.78 12.65
C ALA A 93 11.34 -9.35 12.81
N GLN A 94 11.43 -8.52 11.75
CA GLN A 94 10.81 -7.20 11.76
C GLN A 94 9.27 -7.30 11.82
N LEU A 95 8.64 -8.20 11.06
CA LEU A 95 7.19 -8.40 11.15
C LEU A 95 6.76 -8.85 12.55
N THR A 96 7.48 -9.78 13.17
CA THR A 96 7.23 -10.20 14.56
C THR A 96 7.46 -9.06 15.56
N THR A 97 8.40 -8.15 15.29
CA THR A 97 8.61 -6.95 16.10
C THR A 97 7.44 -5.96 15.97
N ILE A 98 6.90 -5.79 14.76
CA ILE A 98 5.74 -4.92 14.49
C ILE A 98 4.49 -5.50 15.16
N SER A 99 4.23 -6.79 14.91
CA SER A 99 3.14 -7.54 15.53
C SER A 99 3.61 -8.93 15.97
N PRO A 100 3.78 -9.15 17.29
CA PRO A 100 4.18 -10.45 17.83
C PRO A 100 3.23 -11.61 17.48
N ALA A 101 1.96 -11.30 17.19
CA ALA A 101 0.98 -12.31 16.78
C ALA A 101 1.32 -12.98 15.45
N THR A 102 2.17 -12.37 14.62
CA THR A 102 2.66 -12.96 13.37
C THR A 102 3.72 -14.04 13.58
N ALA A 103 4.22 -14.27 14.81
CA ALA A 103 5.27 -15.24 15.07
C ALA A 103 4.85 -16.69 14.75
N SER A 104 3.55 -17.00 14.78
CA SER A 104 3.05 -18.34 14.54
C SER A 104 1.58 -18.34 14.15
N CYS A 105 1.21 -19.28 13.27
CA CYS A 105 -0.17 -19.62 12.96
C CYS A 105 -0.70 -20.83 13.76
N ALA A 106 -0.03 -21.22 14.84
CA ALA A 106 -0.48 -22.35 15.66
C ALA A 106 -1.91 -22.12 16.18
N GLY A 107 -2.81 -23.05 15.85
CA GLY A 107 -4.23 -22.99 16.24
C GLY A 107 -5.08 -22.00 15.44
N ALA A 108 -4.54 -21.37 14.39
CA ALA A 108 -5.29 -20.52 13.48
C ALA A 108 -5.93 -21.34 12.34
N ASP A 109 -6.76 -20.67 11.52
CA ASP A 109 -7.33 -21.30 10.32
C ASP A 109 -6.28 -21.40 9.19
N THR A 110 -6.68 -22.01 8.07
CA THR A 110 -5.83 -22.20 6.89
C THR A 110 -5.49 -20.92 6.11
N GLU A 111 -6.16 -19.80 6.41
CA GLU A 111 -5.86 -18.49 5.84
C GLU A 111 -4.72 -17.79 6.56
N CYS A 112 -4.29 -18.27 7.73
CA CYS A 112 -3.22 -17.65 8.48
C CYS A 112 -1.88 -17.76 7.77
N ALA A 113 -1.12 -16.65 7.74
CA ALA A 113 0.28 -16.65 7.32
C ALA A 113 1.15 -16.01 8.40
N ASP A 114 2.13 -16.77 8.90
CA ASP A 114 3.10 -16.26 9.85
C ASP A 114 4.12 -15.33 9.16
N ALA A 115 4.98 -14.71 9.96
CA ALA A 115 5.99 -13.77 9.49
C ALA A 115 6.97 -14.38 8.48
N ALA A 116 7.24 -15.69 8.55
CA ALA A 116 8.15 -16.38 7.64
C ALA A 116 7.55 -16.52 6.23
N HIS A 117 6.24 -16.71 6.13
CA HIS A 117 5.51 -16.74 4.87
C HIS A 117 5.18 -15.32 4.36
N ALA A 118 4.78 -14.43 5.27
CA ALA A 118 4.34 -13.07 4.93
C ALA A 118 5.49 -12.19 4.41
N ALA A 119 6.66 -12.20 5.06
CA ALA A 119 7.77 -11.32 4.68
C ALA A 119 8.19 -11.45 3.20
N PRO A 120 8.50 -12.65 2.66
CA PRO A 120 8.88 -12.78 1.25
C PRO A 120 7.75 -12.38 0.29
N ALA A 121 6.48 -12.69 0.61
CA ALA A 121 5.34 -12.30 -0.22
C ALA A 121 5.14 -10.77 -0.27
N ILE A 122 5.31 -10.10 0.87
CA ILE A 122 5.26 -8.63 0.97
C ILE A 122 6.43 -7.99 0.21
N VAL A 123 7.65 -8.51 0.35
CA VAL A 123 8.81 -8.00 -0.39
C VAL A 123 8.59 -8.13 -1.91
N LYS A 124 8.13 -9.29 -2.37
CA LYS A 124 7.79 -9.51 -3.78
C LYS A 124 6.74 -8.52 -4.28
N SER A 125 5.75 -8.20 -3.44
CA SER A 125 4.75 -7.17 -3.71
C SER A 125 5.39 -5.79 -3.89
N PHE A 126 6.26 -5.37 -2.97
CA PHE A 126 6.97 -4.08 -3.08
C PHE A 126 7.80 -3.99 -4.36
N ASP A 127 8.55 -5.04 -4.67
CA ASP A 127 9.40 -5.08 -5.86
C ASP A 127 8.56 -5.02 -7.14
N LYS A 128 7.43 -5.76 -7.18
CA LYS A 128 6.51 -5.78 -8.33
C LYS A 128 5.89 -4.41 -8.64
N TYR A 129 5.56 -3.63 -7.61
CA TYR A 129 4.89 -2.34 -7.75
C TYR A 129 5.83 -1.13 -7.58
N GLY A 130 7.12 -1.36 -7.39
CA GLY A 130 8.15 -0.32 -7.34
C GLY A 130 8.18 0.52 -6.06
N PHE A 131 7.69 -0.02 -4.93
CA PHE A 131 7.68 0.70 -3.66
C PHE A 131 8.95 0.46 -2.85
N THR A 132 9.92 1.36 -3.00
CA THR A 132 11.23 1.28 -2.31
C THR A 132 11.34 2.17 -1.08
N ALA A 133 10.51 3.21 -0.98
CA ALA A 133 10.53 4.15 0.15
C ALA A 133 10.04 3.48 1.45
N PRO A 134 10.83 3.47 2.53
CA PRO A 134 10.45 2.80 3.78
C PRO A 134 9.14 3.31 4.41
N GLY A 135 8.81 4.60 4.26
CA GLY A 135 7.54 5.16 4.74
C GLY A 135 6.32 4.59 4.01
N VAL A 136 6.42 4.39 2.69
CA VAL A 136 5.36 3.74 1.89
C VAL A 136 5.21 2.28 2.29
N GLN A 137 6.32 1.56 2.43
CA GLN A 137 6.33 0.15 2.85
C GLN A 137 5.70 -0.01 4.24
N ALA A 138 6.03 0.89 5.18
CA ALA A 138 5.45 0.89 6.52
C ALA A 138 3.93 1.05 6.51
N ALA A 139 3.40 1.96 5.69
CA ALA A 139 1.96 2.16 5.54
C ALA A 139 1.24 0.95 4.96
N LEU A 140 1.81 0.32 3.92
CA LEU A 140 1.26 -0.90 3.32
C LEU A 140 1.24 -2.07 4.31
N ILE A 141 2.34 -2.28 5.06
CA ILE A 141 2.41 -3.32 6.10
C ILE A 141 1.37 -3.07 7.19
N ALA A 142 1.23 -1.82 7.64
CA ALA A 142 0.32 -1.45 8.70
C ALA A 142 -1.14 -1.76 8.35
N VAL A 143 -1.57 -1.37 7.15
CA VAL A 143 -2.92 -1.70 6.65
C VAL A 143 -3.09 -3.20 6.54
N MET A 144 -2.12 -3.92 5.97
CA MET A 144 -2.24 -5.36 5.86
C MET A 144 -2.38 -6.03 7.24
N LEU A 145 -1.56 -5.65 8.22
CA LEU A 145 -1.64 -6.21 9.58
C LEU A 145 -2.99 -5.91 10.24
N PHE A 146 -3.43 -4.65 10.19
CA PHE A 146 -4.67 -4.23 10.84
C PHE A 146 -5.89 -4.93 10.24
N GLU A 147 -6.03 -4.86 8.92
CA GLU A 147 -7.23 -5.33 8.23
C GLU A 147 -7.35 -6.87 8.24
N SER A 148 -6.23 -7.59 8.31
CA SER A 148 -6.22 -9.07 8.32
C SER A 148 -6.12 -9.70 9.72
N ALA A 149 -6.23 -8.89 10.78
CA ALA A 149 -6.01 -9.30 12.16
C ALA A 149 -4.66 -10.03 12.34
N ASP A 150 -3.56 -9.35 12.02
CA ASP A 150 -2.20 -9.89 12.10
C ASP A 150 -1.95 -11.06 11.14
N PHE A 151 -2.45 -10.95 9.91
CA PHE A 151 -2.36 -11.98 8.86
C PHE A 151 -3.07 -13.29 9.19
N LYS A 152 -3.99 -13.29 10.17
CA LYS A 152 -4.81 -14.46 10.48
C LYS A 152 -5.84 -14.74 9.40
N TYR A 153 -6.30 -13.71 8.69
CA TYR A 153 -7.39 -13.85 7.72
C TYR A 153 -7.03 -13.23 6.37
N ASN A 154 -7.53 -13.83 5.29
CA ASN A 154 -7.52 -13.24 3.96
C ASN A 154 -8.92 -13.22 3.32
N LYS A 155 -9.94 -13.66 4.05
CA LYS A 155 -11.36 -13.47 3.75
C LYS A 155 -12.02 -12.76 4.92
N ASN A 156 -12.93 -11.84 4.65
CA ASN A 156 -13.67 -11.17 5.72
C ASN A 156 -14.52 -12.19 6.50
N LYS A 157 -14.33 -12.27 7.82
CA LYS A 157 -15.05 -13.20 8.70
C LYS A 157 -16.32 -12.58 9.32
N THR A 158 -16.26 -11.35 9.81
CA THR A 158 -17.35 -10.68 10.53
C THR A 158 -17.37 -9.19 10.18
N PRO A 159 -18.47 -8.65 9.62
CA PRO A 159 -19.79 -9.27 9.41
C PRO A 159 -19.86 -10.28 8.26
N GLY A 160 -18.75 -10.52 7.55
CA GLY A 160 -18.68 -11.47 6.44
C GLY A 160 -19.31 -10.90 5.18
N ARG A 161 -18.59 -10.01 4.48
CA ARG A 161 -19.03 -9.46 3.19
C ARG A 161 -18.47 -10.32 2.04
N PRO A 162 -19.33 -10.89 1.16
CA PRO A 162 -18.88 -11.68 0.02
C PRO A 162 -17.85 -10.94 -0.83
N GLY A 163 -16.77 -11.63 -1.18
CA GLY A 163 -15.72 -11.10 -2.04
C GLY A 163 -14.82 -10.04 -1.38
N GLN A 164 -15.08 -9.63 -0.13
CA GLN A 164 -14.17 -8.78 0.63
C GLN A 164 -13.08 -9.65 1.28
N GLY A 165 -11.82 -9.27 1.06
CA GLY A 165 -10.70 -10.08 1.49
C GLY A 165 -9.35 -9.58 0.98
N THR A 166 -8.41 -10.51 0.83
CA THR A 166 -6.96 -10.32 0.75
C THR A 166 -6.38 -9.70 2.03
N ARG A 167 -5.06 -9.48 2.12
CA ARG A 167 -4.47 -8.97 3.37
C ARG A 167 -4.85 -7.53 3.70
N ASN A 168 -5.31 -6.73 2.73
CA ASN A 168 -5.82 -5.37 2.99
C ASN A 168 -7.35 -5.24 3.06
N MET A 169 -8.10 -6.35 3.12
CA MET A 169 -9.58 -6.39 3.15
C MET A 169 -10.29 -5.49 2.14
N GLN A 170 -9.75 -5.37 0.92
CA GLN A 170 -10.42 -4.63 -0.15
C GLN A 170 -11.75 -5.26 -0.55
N MET A 171 -12.68 -4.43 -1.02
CA MET A 171 -14.02 -4.84 -1.45
C MET A 171 -14.00 -5.66 -2.75
N ALA A 172 -15.03 -6.48 -2.96
CA ALA A 172 -15.15 -7.39 -4.10
C ALA A 172 -14.90 -6.76 -5.49
N PRO A 173 -15.42 -5.55 -5.81
CA PRO A 173 -15.14 -4.91 -7.10
C PRO A 173 -13.65 -4.66 -7.35
N PHE A 174 -12.89 -4.35 -6.29
CA PHE A 174 -11.44 -4.15 -6.39
C PHE A 174 -10.70 -5.48 -6.50
N ASN A 175 -11.15 -6.53 -5.81
CA ASN A 175 -10.61 -7.87 -6.00
C ASN A 175 -10.80 -8.37 -7.44
N ILE A 176 -11.95 -8.10 -8.07
CA ILE A 176 -12.19 -8.47 -9.48
C ILE A 176 -11.23 -7.69 -10.41
N LYS A 177 -11.10 -6.38 -10.20
CA LYS A 177 -10.13 -5.54 -10.93
C LYS A 177 -8.70 -6.04 -10.74
N TYR A 178 -8.34 -6.43 -9.53
CA TYR A 178 -7.02 -6.92 -9.20
C TYR A 178 -6.71 -8.24 -9.91
N ALA A 179 -7.60 -9.24 -9.76
CA ALA A 179 -7.46 -10.52 -10.45
C ALA A 179 -7.38 -10.36 -11.98
N THR A 180 -8.16 -9.42 -12.53
CA THR A 180 -8.14 -9.09 -13.97
C THR A 180 -6.82 -8.44 -14.38
N ALA A 181 -6.31 -7.47 -13.61
CA ALA A 181 -5.02 -6.82 -13.87
C ALA A 181 -3.83 -7.79 -13.81
N LEU A 182 -3.99 -8.91 -13.08
CA LEU A 182 -3.02 -9.99 -13.01
C LEU A 182 -3.18 -11.06 -14.12
N ASN A 183 -4.19 -10.93 -14.98
CA ASN A 183 -4.55 -11.93 -16.00
C ASN A 183 -4.78 -13.34 -15.41
N ILE A 184 -5.38 -13.43 -14.23
CA ILE A 184 -5.71 -14.73 -13.63
C ILE A 184 -6.85 -15.39 -14.42
N ALA A 185 -6.69 -16.66 -14.75
CA ALA A 185 -7.72 -17.44 -15.44
C ALA A 185 -9.03 -17.40 -14.64
N GLY A 186 -10.14 -17.06 -15.32
CA GLY A 186 -11.46 -16.94 -14.70
C GLY A 186 -11.75 -15.58 -14.06
N ALA A 187 -10.80 -14.65 -13.98
CA ALA A 187 -11.01 -13.34 -13.33
C ALA A 187 -12.15 -12.52 -13.94
N VAL A 188 -12.28 -12.52 -15.28
CA VAL A 188 -13.33 -11.76 -15.99
C VAL A 188 -14.74 -12.30 -15.71
N ALA A 189 -14.85 -13.59 -15.40
CA ALA A 189 -16.11 -14.24 -15.05
C ALA A 189 -16.33 -14.33 -13.52
N ALA A 190 -15.37 -13.85 -12.72
CA ALA A 190 -15.45 -13.93 -11.28
C ALA A 190 -16.58 -13.04 -10.76
N THR A 191 -17.27 -13.56 -9.76
CA THR A 191 -18.33 -12.87 -9.01
C THR A 191 -17.83 -12.55 -7.60
N GLU A 192 -18.60 -11.77 -6.84
CA GLU A 192 -18.29 -11.53 -5.42
C GLU A 192 -18.13 -12.85 -4.63
N ALA A 193 -18.87 -13.89 -5.00
CA ALA A 193 -18.81 -15.19 -4.34
C ALA A 193 -17.54 -16.01 -4.65
N THR A 194 -16.88 -15.75 -5.79
CA THR A 194 -15.82 -16.63 -6.33
C THR A 194 -14.45 -15.95 -6.42
N VAL A 195 -14.40 -14.61 -6.42
CA VAL A 195 -13.16 -13.88 -6.66
C VAL A 195 -12.05 -14.16 -5.64
N LEU A 196 -12.39 -14.41 -4.38
CA LEU A 196 -11.38 -14.67 -3.35
C LEU A 196 -10.67 -16.01 -3.56
N ASP A 197 -11.33 -17.00 -4.16
CA ASP A 197 -10.69 -18.30 -4.44
C ASP A 197 -9.55 -18.16 -5.47
N LEU A 198 -9.58 -17.11 -6.29
CA LEU A 198 -8.51 -16.76 -7.22
C LEU A 198 -7.34 -16.03 -6.56
N LEU A 199 -7.56 -15.41 -5.39
CA LEU A 199 -6.62 -14.45 -4.77
C LEU A 199 -6.10 -14.89 -3.39
N SER A 200 -6.56 -16.02 -2.85
CA SER A 200 -6.24 -16.44 -1.48
C SER A 200 -4.80 -16.94 -1.27
N THR A 201 -3.99 -17.17 -2.32
CA THR A 201 -2.58 -17.52 -2.13
C THR A 201 -1.80 -16.33 -1.55
N ASP A 202 -0.77 -16.58 -0.73
CA ASP A 202 -0.01 -15.50 -0.08
C ASP A 202 0.54 -14.45 -1.06
N ASP A 203 1.19 -14.87 -2.15
CA ASP A 203 1.75 -13.97 -3.15
C ASP A 203 0.72 -12.97 -3.71
N LEU A 204 -0.52 -13.43 -3.92
CA LEU A 204 -1.61 -12.61 -4.46
C LEU A 204 -2.24 -11.77 -3.35
N SER A 205 -2.52 -12.38 -2.20
CA SER A 205 -3.18 -11.75 -1.08
C SER A 205 -2.35 -10.61 -0.44
N PHE A 206 -1.03 -10.80 -0.29
CA PHE A 206 -0.10 -9.74 0.15
C PHE A 206 0.25 -8.75 -0.97
N GLY A 207 0.08 -9.16 -2.23
CA GLY A 207 0.22 -8.31 -3.42
C GLY A 207 -0.79 -7.17 -3.50
N SER A 208 -1.93 -7.35 -2.84
CA SER A 208 -3.15 -6.58 -3.09
C SER A 208 -3.08 -5.14 -2.57
N ALA A 209 -2.40 -4.89 -1.46
CA ALA A 209 -2.23 -3.55 -0.87
C ALA A 209 -1.40 -2.63 -1.78
N ALA A 210 -0.28 -3.14 -2.28
CA ALA A 210 0.60 -2.41 -3.20
C ALA A 210 -0.07 -2.18 -4.56
N TRP A 211 -0.78 -3.18 -5.09
CA TRP A 211 -1.59 -2.97 -6.29
C TRP A 211 -2.64 -1.87 -6.09
N TYR A 212 -3.34 -1.88 -4.95
CA TYR A 212 -4.37 -0.89 -4.68
C TYR A 212 -3.79 0.52 -4.62
N LEU A 213 -2.70 0.73 -3.86
CA LEU A 213 -2.03 2.03 -3.79
C LEU A 213 -1.51 2.51 -5.15
N SER A 214 -0.95 1.61 -5.97
CA SER A 214 -0.37 1.98 -7.27
C SER A 214 -1.40 2.25 -8.37
N THR A 215 -2.63 1.73 -8.24
CA THR A 215 -3.61 1.76 -9.34
C THR A 215 -4.93 2.44 -8.99
N GLN A 216 -5.36 2.41 -7.74
CA GLN A 216 -6.64 2.95 -7.30
C GLN A 216 -6.51 4.30 -6.61
N CYS A 217 -5.28 4.73 -6.29
CA CYS A 217 -5.02 5.95 -5.54
C CYS A 217 -4.24 6.98 -6.36
N PRO A 218 -4.45 8.28 -6.13
CA PRO A 218 -3.63 9.31 -6.75
C PRO A 218 -2.15 9.11 -6.40
N ALA A 219 -1.26 9.34 -7.37
CA ALA A 219 0.19 9.17 -7.17
C ALA A 219 0.75 10.07 -6.04
N SER A 220 0.08 11.19 -5.74
CA SER A 220 0.43 12.06 -4.61
C SER A 220 0.33 11.37 -3.24
N ILE A 221 -0.49 10.33 -3.11
CA ILE A 221 -0.64 9.58 -1.85
C ILE A 221 0.62 8.76 -1.58
N ALA A 222 1.10 7.99 -2.56
CA ALA A 222 2.35 7.26 -2.43
C ALA A 222 3.52 8.21 -2.13
N LYS A 223 3.59 9.36 -2.82
CA LYS A 223 4.60 10.38 -2.57
C LYS A 223 4.51 10.95 -1.14
N GLY A 224 3.31 11.26 -0.66
CA GLY A 224 3.09 11.79 0.68
C GLY A 224 3.44 10.82 1.81
N LEU A 225 3.50 9.52 1.52
CA LEU A 225 3.89 8.48 2.47
C LEU A 225 5.42 8.29 2.58
N GLU A 226 6.22 8.81 1.64
CA GLU A 226 7.66 8.51 1.55
C GLU A 226 8.43 8.89 2.82
N ASP A 227 8.07 10.00 3.45
CA ASP A 227 8.71 10.51 4.66
C ASP A 227 8.15 9.91 5.97
N GLY A 228 7.07 9.13 5.89
CA GLY A 228 6.39 8.59 7.06
C GLY A 228 5.73 9.64 7.95
N SER A 229 5.26 10.76 7.37
CA SER A 229 4.52 11.79 8.09
C SER A 229 3.09 11.36 8.45
N VAL A 230 2.57 11.91 9.54
CA VAL A 230 1.16 11.72 9.97
C VAL A 230 0.20 12.23 8.90
N ALA A 231 0.52 13.34 8.24
CA ALA A 231 -0.30 13.89 7.17
C ALA A 231 -0.38 12.94 5.96
N GLY A 232 0.73 12.31 5.57
CA GLY A 232 0.74 11.30 4.52
C GLY A 232 -0.08 10.06 4.89
N TRP A 233 0.07 9.60 6.14
CA TRP A 233 -0.69 8.47 6.68
C TRP A 233 -2.21 8.75 6.71
N ASP A 234 -2.61 9.90 7.22
CA ASP A 234 -4.01 10.35 7.24
C ASP A 234 -4.59 10.46 5.82
N ALA A 235 -3.84 11.08 4.90
CA ALA A 235 -4.25 11.18 3.50
C ALA A 235 -4.42 9.81 2.84
N TYR A 236 -3.56 8.84 3.17
CA TYR A 236 -3.69 7.47 2.67
C TYR A 236 -4.98 6.80 3.17
N LEU A 237 -5.27 6.89 4.46
CA LEU A 237 -6.50 6.31 5.03
C LEU A 237 -7.76 6.99 4.49
N VAL A 238 -7.80 8.33 4.51
CA VAL A 238 -9.02 9.09 4.21
C VAL A 238 -9.25 9.26 2.72
N SER A 239 -8.21 9.62 1.95
CA SER A 239 -8.38 9.99 0.54
C SER A 239 -8.20 8.81 -0.43
N CYS A 240 -7.47 7.77 -0.03
CA CYS A 240 -7.18 6.61 -0.89
C CYS A 240 -7.99 5.38 -0.47
N LEU A 241 -7.92 4.98 0.81
CA LEU A 241 -8.72 3.86 1.31
C LEU A 241 -10.18 4.26 1.58
N GLN A 242 -10.50 5.56 1.59
CA GLN A 242 -11.84 6.10 1.79
C GLN A 242 -12.47 5.63 3.10
N THR A 243 -11.64 5.52 4.14
CA THR A 243 -12.06 5.18 5.49
C THR A 243 -11.86 6.36 6.42
N THR A 244 -12.36 6.25 7.65
CA THR A 244 -11.98 7.19 8.71
C THR A 244 -10.61 6.83 9.25
N HIS A 245 -9.88 7.83 9.73
CA HIS A 245 -8.67 7.60 10.50
C HIS A 245 -9.06 7.00 11.86
N ASP A 246 -9.05 5.67 11.93
CA ASP A 246 -9.18 4.94 13.19
C ASP A 246 -7.82 4.92 13.91
N PRO A 247 -7.70 5.50 15.11
CA PRO A 247 -6.46 5.48 15.89
C PRO A 247 -5.93 4.07 16.18
N ALA A 248 -6.77 3.03 16.08
CA ALA A 248 -6.32 1.64 16.24
C ALA A 248 -5.35 1.17 15.14
N ARG A 249 -5.27 1.89 14.00
CA ARG A 249 -4.29 1.60 12.93
C ARG A 249 -2.90 2.17 13.24
N ASP A 250 -2.80 3.23 14.04
CA ASP A 250 -1.56 3.97 14.30
C ASP A 250 -0.46 3.15 14.99
N PRO A 251 -0.75 2.24 15.94
CA PRO A 251 0.27 1.39 16.53
C PRO A 251 0.96 0.51 15.51
N TYR A 252 0.24 -0.03 14.52
CA TYR A 252 0.84 -0.84 13.46
C TYR A 252 1.76 -0.01 12.58
N TRP A 253 1.29 1.17 12.15
CA TRP A 253 2.07 2.08 11.32
C TRP A 253 3.32 2.61 12.04
N THR A 254 3.18 3.06 13.28
CA THR A 254 4.29 3.55 14.11
C THR A 254 5.37 2.48 14.29
N LYS A 255 4.97 1.24 14.61
CA LYS A 255 5.92 0.14 14.75
C LYS A 255 6.55 -0.26 13.42
N ALA A 256 5.80 -0.25 12.32
CA ALA A 256 6.32 -0.53 10.99
C ALA A 256 7.36 0.52 10.57
N LYS A 257 7.10 1.81 10.80
CA LYS A 257 8.08 2.89 10.62
C LYS A 257 9.36 2.61 11.40
N ALA A 258 9.24 2.34 12.69
CA ALA A 258 10.38 2.07 13.56
C ALA A 258 11.18 0.84 13.09
N ALA A 259 10.51 -0.26 12.74
CA ALA A 259 11.14 -1.49 12.26
C ALA A 259 11.88 -1.31 10.92
N LEU A 260 11.40 -0.39 10.08
CA LEU A 260 12.00 -0.07 8.77
C LEU A 260 12.98 1.12 8.81
N GLY A 261 13.21 1.71 9.99
CA GLY A 261 14.15 2.82 10.17
C GLY A 261 13.67 4.16 9.63
N VAL A 262 12.34 4.36 9.51
CA VAL A 262 11.74 5.67 9.21
C VAL A 262 11.77 6.51 10.49
N ALA A 263 12.25 7.75 10.40
CA ALA A 263 12.28 8.65 11.55
C ALA A 263 10.86 8.87 12.12
N ALA A 264 10.79 9.06 13.44
CA ALA A 264 9.55 9.27 14.17
C ALA A 264 8.87 10.58 13.74
#